data_AF-A0A7Y7ITK7-F1
#
_entry.id   AF-A0A7Y7ITK7-F1
#
_cell.length_a   1.000
_cell.length_b   1.000
_cell.length_c   1.000
_cell.angle_alpha   90.00
_cell.angle_beta   90.00
_cell.angle_gamma   90.00
#
_symmetry.space_group_name_H-M   'P 1'
#
loop_
_entity.id
_entity.type
_entity.pdbx_description
1 polymer ?
#
loop_
_entity_poly.entity_id
_entity_poly.type
_entity_poly.pdbx_seq_one_letter_code
_entity_poly.pdbx_strand_id
1 'polypeptide(L)' 'MTTLNDQIQMLRAELTSYGISRRERAQIERELESALAELAAVRARSEE' A
#
# COMPACT_ATOMS: atom_id res chain seq x y z
N MET A 1 -0.28 15.77 6.01
CA MET A 1 -1.33 14.74 6.13
C MET A 1 -1.11 13.80 4.96
N THR A 2 -0.53 12.63 5.18
CA THR A 2 -0.36 11.62 4.12
C THR A 2 -1.71 10.98 3.86
N THR A 3 -2.15 10.94 2.62
CA THR A 3 -3.39 10.25 2.24
C THR A 3 -3.13 8.75 2.09
N LEU A 4 -4.19 7.93 2.10
CA LEU A 4 -4.08 6.49 1.81
C LEU A 4 -3.39 6.23 0.46
N ASN A 5 -3.60 7.12 -0.52
CA ASN A 5 -2.95 7.05 -1.81
C ASN A 5 -1.44 7.34 -1.71
N ASP A 6 -1.02 8.32 -0.90
CA ASP A 6 0.40 8.57 -0.62
C ASP A 6 1.07 7.36 0.03
N GLN A 7 0.38 6.70 0.97
CA GLN A 7 0.89 5.49 1.62
C GLN A 7 1.07 4.33 0.62
N ILE A 8 0.13 4.14 -0.30
CA ILE A 8 0.24 3.15 -1.38
C ILE A 8 1.44 3.45 -2.29
N GLN A 9 1.66 4.72 -2.65
CA GLN A 9 2.79 5.10 -3.50
C GLN A 9 4.12 4.89 -2.78
N MET A 10 4.18 5.17 -1.48
CA MET A 10 5.38 4.95 -0.67
C MET A 10 5.72 3.46 -0.57
N LEU A 11 4.73 2.60 -0.27
CA LEU A 11 4.92 1.15 -0.22
C LEU A 11 5.38 0.58 -1.56
N ARG A 12 4.85 1.10 -2.69
CA ARG A 12 5.32 0.73 -4.03
C ARG A 12 6.77 1.15 -4.27
N ALA A 13 7.16 2.35 -3.84
CA ALA A 13 8.53 2.82 -3.96
C ALA A 13 9.50 1.94 -3.12
N GLU A 14 9.10 1.58 -1.90
CA GLU A 14 9.88 0.68 -1.04
C GLU A 14 10.08 -0.70 -1.68
N LEU A 15 9.05 -1.27 -2.33
CA LEU A 15 9.19 -2.55 -3.05
C LEU A 15 10.18 -2.50 -4.23
N THR A 16 10.38 -1.32 -4.82
CA THR A 16 11.36 -1.12 -5.91
C THR A 16 12.77 -0.82 -5.40
N SER A 17 12.94 -0.63 -4.09
CA SER A 17 14.23 -0.31 -3.49
C SER A 17 15.16 -1.53 -3.48
N TYR A 18 16.36 -1.36 -4.04
CA TYR A 18 17.42 -2.37 -4.06
C TYR A 18 18.10 -2.43 -2.68
N GLY A 19 17.43 -3.05 -1.71
CA GLY A 19 17.99 -3.20 -0.36
C GLY A 19 17.13 -3.99 0.62
N ILE A 20 15.88 -4.30 0.26
CA ILE A 20 14.95 -4.99 1.15
C ILE A 20 15.17 -6.51 1.12
N SER A 21 15.13 -7.13 2.30
CA SER A 21 15.15 -8.58 2.44
C SER A 21 13.84 -9.20 1.96
N ARG A 22 13.83 -10.49 1.64
CA ARG A 22 12.59 -11.21 1.26
C ARG A 22 11.47 -11.09 2.31
N ARG A 23 11.83 -11.05 3.59
CA ARG A 23 10.86 -10.88 4.69
C ARG A 23 10.27 -9.47 4.73
N GLU A 24 11.12 -8.46 4.55
CA GLU A 24 10.69 -7.05 4.47
C GLU A 24 9.80 -6.84 3.25
N ARG A 25 10.19 -7.40 2.10
CA ARG A 25 9.37 -7.41 0.89
C ARG A 25 7.99 -8.01 1.12
N ALA A 26 7.91 -9.19 1.76
CA ALA A 26 6.64 -9.84 2.08
C ALA A 26 5.78 -9.02 3.06
N GLN A 27 6.40 -8.30 4.00
CA GLN A 27 5.70 -7.40 4.91
C GLN A 27 5.13 -6.20 4.15
N ILE A 28 5.94 -5.52 3.33
CA ILE A 28 5.53 -4.38 2.51
C ILE A 28 4.44 -4.78 1.52
N GLU A 29 4.53 -5.98 0.92
CA GLU A 29 3.48 -6.53 0.04
C GLU A 29 2.14 -6.72 0.77
N ARG A 30 2.15 -7.23 2.01
CA ARG A 30 0.94 -7.36 2.84
C ARG A 30 0.35 -6.00 3.21
N GLU A 31 1.19 -5.04 3.58
CA GLU A 31 0.75 -3.69 3.90
C GLU A 31 0.14 -3.00 2.68
N LEU A 32 0.73 -3.20 1.49
CA LEU A 32 0.22 -2.69 0.23
C LEU A 32 -1.14 -3.31 -0.12
N GLU A 33 -1.29 -4.63 0.03
CA GLU A 33 -2.56 -5.32 -0.21
C GLU A 33 -3.68 -4.80 0.70
N SER A 34 -3.39 -4.62 1.99
CA SER A 34 -4.37 -4.09 2.94
C SER A 34 -4.77 -2.64 2.61
N ALA A 35 -3.80 -1.79 2.25
CA ALA A 35 -4.06 -0.40 1.89
C ALA A 35 -4.88 -0.29 0.59
N LEU A 36 -4.64 -1.17 -0.38
CA LEU A 36 -5.43 -1.26 -1.60
C LEU A 36 -6.87 -1.72 -1.33
N ALA A 37 -7.05 -2.70 -0.44
CA ALA A 37 -8.38 -3.16 -0.03
C ALA A 37 -9.17 -2.06 0.68
N GLU A 38 -8.52 -1.30 1.57
CA GLU A 38 -9.13 -0.14 2.23
C GLU A 38 -9.51 0.93 1.21
N LEU A 39 -8.63 1.23 0.23
CA LEU A 39 -8.92 2.20 -0.82
C LEU A 39 -10.13 1.77 -1.67
N ALA A 40 -10.21 0.48 -2.01
CA ALA A 40 -11.35 -0.08 -2.74
C ALA A 40 -12.65 0.05 -1.93
N ALA A 41 -12.61 -0.25 -0.62
CA ALA A 41 -13.76 -0.12 0.27
C ALA A 41 -14.21 1.34 0.44
N VAL A 42 -13.27 2.28 0.58
CA VAL A 42 -13.57 3.72 0.67
C VAL A 42 -14.17 4.23 -0.63
N ARG A 43 -13.65 3.79 -1.79
CA ARG A 43 -14.22 4.14 -3.09
C ARG A 43 -15.64 3.60 -3.25
N ALA A 44 -15.85 2.32 -2.94
CA ALA A 44 -17.17 1.70 -3.01
C ALA A 44 -18.22 2.45 -2.18
N ARG A 45 -17.87 2.85 -0.95
CA ARG A 45 -18.77 3.64 -0.08
C ARG A 45 -19.00 5.08 -0.53
N SER A 46 -18.09 5.64 -1.32
CA SER A 46 -18.20 7.00 -1.83
C SER A 46 -18.99 7.08 -3.15
N GLU A 47 -19.27 5.93 -3.78
CA GLU A 47 -20.10 5.81 -4.99
C GLU A 47 -21.56 5.40 -4.66
N GLU A 48 -21.92 5.29 -3.37
CA GLU A 48 -23.29 5.07 -2.84
C GLU A 48 -24.04 6.37 -2.49
#